data_AF-A0A069PRD9-F1
#
_entry.id   AF-A0A069PRD9-F1
#
_cell.length_a   1.000
_cell.length_b   1.000
_cell.length_c   1.000
_cell.angle_alpha   90.00
_cell.angle_beta   90.00
_cell.angle_gamma   90.00
#
_symmetry.space_group_name_H-M   'P 1'
#
loop_
_entity.id
_entity.type
_entity.pdbx_description
1 polymer ?
#
loop_
_entity_poly.entity_id
_entity_poly.type
_entity_poly.pdbx_seq_one_letter_code
_entity_poly.pdbx_strand_id
1 'polypeptide(L)'
;MMFTRTSELVQKLQAARQSLQLPSALAKLDRFDLIILDDLSYARKDQAETSVLFELIAERYERRSLLITANQPFSGWNDVFPDPGMTVAAIDRLVHHSTIFEMNVESYRRRTASDKQNSRRRQSSSDNQKEGATNMGE
;
A
#
# COMPACT_ATOMS: atom_id res chain seq x y z
N MET A 1 6.21 13.77 -10.48
CA MET A 1 5.64 12.86 -9.47
C MET A 1 5.17 11.58 -10.16
N MET A 2 5.39 10.42 -9.56
CA MET A 2 4.95 9.11 -10.07
C MET A 2 4.21 8.33 -8.98
N PHE A 3 3.08 7.70 -9.32
CA PHE A 3 2.37 6.76 -8.45
C PHE A 3 2.48 5.35 -9.05
N THR A 4 2.72 4.34 -8.22
CA THR A 4 2.72 2.94 -8.65
C THR A 4 2.45 2.02 -7.48
N ARG A 5 1.85 0.86 -7.77
CA ARG A 5 1.83 -0.23 -6.79
C ARG A 5 3.25 -0.77 -6.63
N THR A 6 3.66 -0.98 -5.38
CA THR A 6 5.02 -1.45 -5.05
C THR A 6 5.37 -2.73 -5.80
N SER A 7 4.42 -3.68 -5.89
CA SER A 7 4.63 -4.95 -6.61
C SER A 7 4.94 -4.77 -8.10
N GLU A 8 4.27 -3.84 -8.78
CA GLU A 8 4.50 -3.59 -10.22
C GLU A 8 5.87 -2.96 -10.46
N LEU A 9 6.28 -2.05 -9.58
CA LEU A 9 7.60 -1.42 -9.69
C LEU A 9 8.71 -2.43 -9.43
N VAL A 10 8.56 -3.25 -8.39
CA VAL A 10 9.50 -4.32 -8.04
C VAL A 10 9.67 -5.30 -9.20
N GLN A 11 8.57 -5.74 -9.83
CA GLN A 11 8.64 -6.62 -11.01
C GLN A 11 9.39 -5.97 -12.18
N LYS A 12 9.17 -4.68 -12.44
CA LYS A 12 9.90 -3.94 -13.49
C LYS A 12 11.40 -3.83 -13.18
N LEU A 13 11.75 -3.53 -11.93
CA LEU A 13 13.14 -3.43 -11.49
C LEU A 13 13.84 -4.80 -11.48
N GLN A 14 13.14 -5.86 -11.10
CA GLN A 14 13.60 -7.25 -11.23
C GLN A 14 13.94 -7.60 -12.69
N ALA A 15 13.03 -7.33 -13.62
CA ALA A 15 13.27 -7.57 -15.04
C ALA A 15 14.46 -6.73 -15.56
N ALA A 16 14.58 -5.48 -15.12
CA ALA A 16 15.72 -4.63 -15.43
C ALA A 16 17.03 -5.20 -14.86
N ARG A 17 17.02 -5.74 -13.65
CA ARG A 17 18.19 -6.40 -13.02
C ARG A 17 18.65 -7.61 -13.83
N GLN A 18 17.71 -8.48 -14.22
CA GLN A 18 18.00 -9.66 -15.04
C GLN A 18 18.60 -9.27 -16.41
N SER A 19 18.21 -8.12 -16.94
CA SER A 19 18.74 -7.57 -18.20
C SER A 19 19.96 -6.65 -18.03
N LEU A 20 20.55 -6.57 -16.82
CA LEU A 20 21.68 -5.69 -16.47
C LEU A 20 21.40 -4.18 -16.73
N GLN A 21 20.13 -3.78 -16.69
CA GLN A 21 19.66 -2.41 -16.91
C GLN A 21 19.17 -1.73 -15.62
N LEU A 22 19.34 -2.35 -14.45
CA LEU A 22 18.86 -1.81 -13.18
C LEU A 22 19.37 -0.38 -12.89
N PRO A 23 20.67 -0.05 -13.05
CA PRO A 23 21.13 1.32 -12.83
C PRO A 23 20.44 2.34 -13.74
N SER A 24 20.20 2.00 -15.01
CA SER A 24 19.46 2.86 -15.94
C SER A 24 18.00 3.01 -15.54
N ALA A 25 17.36 1.95 -15.05
CA ALA A 25 15.99 1.98 -14.57
C ALA A 25 15.85 2.88 -13.32
N LEU A 26 16.76 2.76 -12.36
CA LEU A 26 16.81 3.61 -11.16
C LEU A 26 17.06 5.08 -11.55
N ALA A 27 18.02 5.35 -12.44
CA ALA A 27 18.28 6.72 -12.93
C ALA A 27 17.07 7.37 -13.64
N LYS A 28 16.21 6.56 -14.29
CA LYS A 28 14.94 7.05 -14.86
C LYS A 28 13.95 7.44 -13.76
N LEU A 29 13.88 6.67 -12.67
CA LEU A 29 13.03 6.95 -11.52
C LEU A 29 13.47 8.23 -10.77
N ASP A 30 14.77 8.51 -10.76
CA ASP A 30 15.35 9.72 -10.15
C ASP A 30 14.94 11.04 -10.80
N ARG A 31 14.38 11.00 -12.01
CA ARG A 31 13.77 12.17 -12.66
C ARG A 31 12.50 12.64 -11.95
N PHE A 32 11.89 11.82 -11.10
CA PHE A 32 10.70 12.20 -10.34
C PHE A 32 11.09 12.71 -8.95
N ASP A 33 10.67 13.93 -8.62
CA ASP A 33 10.90 14.51 -7.28
C ASP A 33 10.23 13.70 -6.17
N LEU A 34 9.09 13.08 -6.49
CA LEU A 34 8.33 12.21 -5.61
C LEU A 34 7.89 10.94 -6.33
N ILE A 35 8.13 9.80 -5.68
CA ILE A 35 7.56 8.51 -6.05
C ILE A 35 6.67 8.04 -4.89
N ILE A 36 5.42 7.71 -5.21
CA ILE A 36 4.49 7.05 -4.30
C ILE A 36 4.55 5.54 -4.56
N LEU A 37 4.90 4.79 -3.51
CA LEU A 37 4.87 3.34 -3.46
C LEU A 37 3.65 2.91 -2.66
N ASP A 38 2.62 2.44 -3.36
CA ASP A 38 1.40 1.94 -2.73
C ASP A 38 1.53 0.46 -2.36
N ASP A 39 1.09 0.11 -1.15
CA ASP A 39 1.02 -1.25 -0.61
C ASP A 39 2.36 -2.00 -0.58
N LEU A 40 3.30 -1.49 0.24
CA LEU A 40 4.64 -2.09 0.39
C LEU A 40 4.61 -3.51 0.99
N SER A 41 3.54 -3.84 1.73
CA SER A 41 3.33 -5.14 2.37
C SER A 41 3.15 -6.33 1.40
N TYR A 42 3.12 -6.11 0.09
CA TYR A 42 2.91 -7.19 -0.88
C TYR A 42 4.18 -7.97 -1.25
N ALA A 43 5.38 -7.37 -1.14
CA ALA A 43 6.64 -8.03 -1.49
C ALA A 43 6.97 -9.10 -0.44
N ARG A 44 6.39 -10.30 -0.57
CA ARG A 44 6.60 -11.40 0.37
C ARG A 44 7.80 -12.23 -0.06
N LYS A 45 8.87 -12.15 0.73
CA LYS A 45 9.89 -13.20 0.90
C LYS A 45 10.60 -13.74 -0.35
N ASP A 46 10.59 -13.03 -1.48
CA ASP A 46 11.53 -13.27 -2.57
C ASP A 46 12.73 -12.33 -2.41
N GLN A 47 13.90 -12.90 -2.12
CA GLN A 47 15.15 -12.16 -1.97
C GLN A 47 15.47 -11.28 -3.20
N ALA A 48 15.09 -11.72 -4.40
CA ALA A 48 15.32 -10.97 -5.62
C ALA A 48 14.43 -9.72 -5.70
N GLU A 49 13.16 -9.82 -5.26
CA GLU A 49 12.22 -8.70 -5.16
C GLU A 49 12.66 -7.68 -4.10
N THR A 50 13.08 -8.17 -2.93
CA THR A 50 13.43 -7.30 -1.80
C THR A 50 14.75 -6.60 -2.02
N SER A 51 15.67 -7.22 -2.76
CA SER A 51 16.93 -6.59 -3.15
C SER A 51 16.72 -5.37 -4.03
N VAL A 52 15.87 -5.44 -5.07
CA VAL A 52 15.62 -4.29 -5.95
C VAL A 52 14.83 -3.18 -5.25
N LEU A 53 13.95 -3.54 -4.31
CA LEU A 53 13.28 -2.58 -3.45
C LEU A 53 14.26 -1.86 -2.52
N PHE A 54 15.19 -2.60 -1.91
CA PHE A 54 16.26 -2.04 -1.09
C PHE A 54 17.16 -1.09 -1.90
N GLU A 55 17.58 -1.49 -3.11
CA GLU A 55 18.36 -0.64 -4.00
C GLU A 55 17.63 0.65 -4.38
N LEU A 56 16.32 0.59 -4.64
CA LEU A 56 15.51 1.79 -4.85
C LEU A 56 15.48 2.71 -3.62
N ILE A 57 15.29 2.14 -2.42
CA ILE A 57 15.30 2.93 -1.17
C ILE A 57 16.67 3.60 -0.98
N ALA A 58 17.75 2.85 -1.20
CA ALA A 58 19.11 3.35 -1.07
C ALA A 58 19.44 4.46 -2.09
N GLU A 59 19.02 4.31 -3.35
CA GLU A 59 19.22 5.34 -4.39
C GLU A 59 18.45 6.62 -4.11
N ARG A 60 17.31 6.53 -3.41
CA ARG A 60 16.47 7.70 -3.10
C ARG A 60 16.87 8.40 -1.81
N TYR A 61 17.51 7.68 -0.89
CA TYR A 61 17.98 8.19 0.39
C TYR A 61 18.82 9.47 0.21
N GLU A 62 18.50 10.52 0.98
CA GLU A 62 19.12 11.85 0.92
C GLU A 62 19.10 12.56 -0.45
N ARG A 63 18.37 12.01 -1.44
CA ARG A 63 18.37 12.53 -2.82
C ARG A 63 17.00 13.03 -3.26
N ARG A 64 15.95 12.22 -3.11
CA ARG A 64 14.59 12.52 -3.57
C ARG A 64 13.54 11.82 -2.71
N SER A 65 12.32 12.37 -2.64
CA SER A 65 11.31 11.90 -1.70
C SER A 65 10.62 10.59 -2.11
N LEU A 66 10.30 9.76 -1.12
CA LEU A 66 9.41 8.63 -1.22
C LEU A 66 8.18 8.86 -0.35
N LEU A 67 7.01 8.47 -0.83
CA LEU A 67 5.81 8.30 0.00
C LEU A 67 5.40 6.84 -0.09
N ILE A 68 5.26 6.20 1.07
CA ILE A 68 5.01 4.77 1.17
C ILE A 68 3.70 4.56 1.92
N THR A 69 2.82 3.72 1.37
CA THR A 69 1.68 3.19 2.12
C THR A 69 2.01 1.75 2.53
N ALA A 70 1.77 1.43 3.80
CA ALA A 70 2.00 0.10 4.35
C ALA A 70 0.86 -0.26 5.31
N ASN A 71 0.44 -1.52 5.25
CA ASN A 71 -0.60 -2.04 6.14
C ASN A 71 -0.03 -2.70 7.41
N GLN A 72 1.29 -2.73 7.55
CA GLN A 72 1.98 -3.27 8.72
C GLN A 72 2.90 -2.21 9.35
N PRO A 73 2.97 -2.16 10.70
CA PRO A 73 3.97 -1.34 11.39
C PRO A 73 5.38 -1.84 11.07
N PHE A 74 6.41 -1.04 11.37
CA PHE A 74 7.81 -1.40 11.12
C PHE A 74 8.22 -2.74 11.76
N SER A 75 7.64 -3.12 12.91
CA SER A 75 7.89 -4.42 13.54
C SER A 75 7.46 -5.62 12.67
N GLY A 76 6.53 -5.43 11.73
CA GLY A 76 6.11 -6.44 10.76
C GLY A 76 6.97 -6.52 9.50
N TRP A 77 7.91 -5.60 9.29
CA TRP A 77 8.68 -5.54 8.05
C TRP A 77 9.70 -6.67 7.87
N ASN A 78 9.91 -7.50 8.91
CA ASN A 78 10.62 -8.77 8.79
C ASN A 78 9.92 -9.78 7.85
N ASP A 79 8.61 -9.59 7.58
CA ASP A 79 7.92 -10.38 6.55
C ASP A 79 8.11 -9.83 5.14
N VAL A 80 8.53 -8.57 5.02
CA VAL A 80 8.85 -7.90 3.75
C VAL A 80 10.28 -8.20 3.35
N PHE A 81 11.24 -7.88 4.22
CA PHE A 81 12.66 -8.12 3.97
C PHE A 81 13.12 -9.39 4.70
N PRO A 82 13.63 -10.43 3.99
CA PRO A 82 13.96 -11.72 4.60
C PRO A 82 15.22 -11.66 5.46
N ASP A 83 16.14 -10.73 5.19
CA ASP A 83 17.35 -10.53 5.98
C ASP A 83 17.13 -9.43 7.03
N PRO A 84 17.28 -9.73 8.34
CA PRO A 84 17.07 -8.75 9.40
C PRO A 84 17.97 -7.51 9.28
N GLY A 85 19.20 -7.67 8.79
CA GLY A 85 20.12 -6.56 8.57
C GLY A 85 19.61 -5.62 7.49
N MET A 86 19.14 -6.17 6.37
CA MET A 86 18.48 -5.44 5.29
C MET A 86 17.22 -4.73 5.77
N THR A 87 16.39 -5.38 6.60
CA THR A 87 15.18 -4.76 7.18
C THR A 87 15.54 -3.51 7.98
N VAL A 88 16.48 -3.63 8.92
CA VAL A 88 16.93 -2.52 9.75
C VAL A 88 17.52 -1.41 8.89
N ALA A 89 18.38 -1.76 7.93
CA ALA A 89 19.01 -0.80 7.03
C ALA A 89 18.01 -0.07 6.11
N ALA A 90 16.95 -0.73 5.67
CA ALA A 90 15.89 -0.13 4.87
C ALA A 90 15.04 0.82 5.71
N ILE A 91 14.61 0.38 6.90
CA ILE A 91 13.84 1.19 7.84
C ILE A 91 14.63 2.43 8.22
N ASP A 92 15.89 2.29 8.64
CA ASP A 92 16.76 3.39 9.06
C ASP A 92 16.81 4.52 8.02
N ARG A 93 17.06 4.17 6.75
CA ARG A 93 17.05 5.12 5.63
C ARG A 93 15.70 5.79 5.42
N LEU A 94 14.60 5.05 5.55
CA LEU A 94 13.27 5.60 5.37
C LEU A 94 12.88 6.53 6.51
N VAL A 95 13.25 6.20 7.76
CA VAL A 95 12.79 6.97 8.93
C VAL A 95 13.61 8.22 9.19
N HIS A 96 14.91 8.23 8.83
CA HIS A 96 15.84 9.32 9.15
C HIS A 96 15.34 10.70 8.71
N HIS A 97 14.72 10.80 7.52
CA HIS A 97 14.16 12.04 6.98
C HIS A 97 12.69 11.88 6.57
N SER A 98 11.84 11.45 7.51
CA SER A 98 10.43 11.21 7.25
C SER A 98 9.48 11.92 8.21
N THR A 99 8.24 12.03 7.76
CA THR A 99 7.08 12.25 8.63
C THR A 99 6.24 10.99 8.56
N ILE A 100 6.02 10.35 9.72
CA ILE A 100 5.26 9.10 9.82
C ILE A 100 3.83 9.44 10.22
N PHE A 101 2.87 8.95 9.42
CA PHE A 101 1.45 9.09 9.70
C PHE A 101 0.88 7.73 10.09
N GLU A 102 0.60 7.55 11.38
CA GLU A 102 -0.10 6.36 11.87
C GLU A 102 -1.62 6.53 11.71
N MET A 103 -2.22 5.69 10.87
CA MET A 103 -3.64 5.74 10.56
C MET A 103 -4.41 4.69 11.37
N ASN A 104 -4.77 5.04 12.61
CA ASN A 104 -5.56 4.18 13.51
C ASN A 104 -7.08 4.43 13.38
N VAL A 105 -7.58 4.58 12.15
CA VAL A 105 -8.98 4.93 11.88
C VAL A 105 -9.77 3.73 11.36
N GLU A 106 -11.07 3.72 11.65
CA GLU A 106 -11.97 2.70 11.12
C GLU A 106 -11.93 2.71 9.58
N SER A 107 -11.87 1.51 8.98
CA SER A 107 -11.86 1.35 7.54
C SER A 107 -13.06 2.05 6.91
N TYR A 108 -12.79 3.04 6.06
CA TYR A 108 -13.81 3.75 5.29
C TYR A 108 -14.67 2.78 4.44
N ARG A 109 -14.04 1.74 3.89
CA ARG A 109 -14.74 0.68 3.13
C ARG A 109 -15.74 -0.09 4.00
N ARG A 110 -15.38 -0.37 5.26
CA ARG A 110 -16.27 -1.05 6.20
C ARG A 110 -17.45 -0.16 6.57
N ARG A 111 -17.20 1.11 6.91
CA ARG A 111 -18.25 2.07 7.26
C ARG A 111 -19.28 2.23 6.15
N THR A 112 -18.81 2.47 4.92
CA THR A 112 -19.69 2.61 3.75
C THR A 112 -20.47 1.34 3.42
N ALA A 113 -19.90 0.15 3.66
CA ALA A 113 -20.61 -1.12 3.50
C ALA A 113 -21.71 -1.28 4.57
N SER A 114 -21.41 -0.97 5.84
CA SER A 114 -22.38 -1.00 6.94
C SER A 114 -23.54 -0.02 6.71
N ASP A 115 -23.25 1.19 6.23
CA ASP A 115 -24.27 2.20 5.93
C ASP A 115 -25.24 1.74 4.83
N LYS A 116 -24.70 1.14 3.76
CA LYS A 116 -25.51 0.55 2.68
C LYS A 116 -26.36 -0.64 3.16
N GLN A 117 -25.85 -1.44 4.09
CA GLN A 117 -26.62 -2.55 4.66
C GLN A 117 -27.77 -2.03 5.54
N ASN A 118 -27.51 -1.01 6.36
CA ASN A 118 -28.52 -0.38 7.21
C ASN A 118 -29.61 0.33 6.39
N SER A 119 -29.27 0.99 5.29
CA SER A 119 -30.27 1.61 4.42
C SER A 119 -31.18 0.59 3.75
N ARG A 120 -30.62 -0.52 3.23
CA ARG A 120 -31.41 -1.63 2.67
C ARG A 120 -32.36 -2.25 3.70
N ARG A 121 -31.89 -2.47 4.92
CA ARG A 121 -32.69 -3.07 6.00
C ARG A 121 -33.85 -2.15 6.44
N ARG A 122 -33.64 -0.83 6.46
CA ARG A 122 -34.70 0.15 6.73
C ARG A 122 -35.77 0.16 5.64
N GLN A 123 -35.36 0.07 4.37
CA GLN A 123 -36.28 0.07 3.23
C GLN A 123 -37.16 -1.19 3.19
N SER A 124 -36.59 -2.37 3.45
CA SER A 124 -37.38 -3.61 3.55
C SER A 124 -38.40 -3.60 4.68
N SER A 125 -38.09 -2.94 5.81
CA SER A 125 -39.02 -2.83 6.94
C SER A 125 -40.19 -1.89 6.65
N SER A 126 -39.95 -0.81 5.89
CA SER A 126 -41.01 0.12 5.48
C SER A 126 -41.94 -0.46 4.42
N ASP A 127 -41.41 -1.30 3.51
CA ASP A 127 -42.24 -1.96 2.49
C ASP A 127 -43.15 -3.02 3.12
N ASN A 128 -42.64 -3.85 4.04
CA ASN A 128 -43.45 -4.81 4.78
C ASN A 128 -44.56 -4.17 5.62
N GLN A 129 -44.34 -2.98 6.18
CA GLN A 129 -45.38 -2.24 6.93
C GLN A 129 -46.48 -1.68 6.01
N LYS A 130 -46.15 -1.28 4.78
CA LYS A 130 -47.13 -0.81 3.79
C LYS A 130 -47.99 -1.96 3.25
N GLU A 131 -47.40 -3.12 2.98
CA GLU A 131 -48.15 -4.30 2.54
C GLU A 131 -49.10 -4.82 3.63
N GLY A 132 -48.66 -4.86 4.89
CA GLY A 132 -49.51 -5.27 6.01
C GLY A 132 -50.70 -4.33 6.28
N ALA A 133 -50.55 -3.03 6.03
CA ALA A 133 -51.63 -2.05 6.18
C ALA A 133 -52.64 -2.08 5.02
N THR A 134 -52.24 -2.56 3.83
CA THR A 134 -53.10 -2.65 2.65
C THR A 134 -54.03 -3.87 2.70
N ASN A 135 -53.62 -4.95 3.38
CA ASN A 135 -54.38 -6.20 3.48
C ASN A 135 -55.40 -6.27 4.64
N MET A 136 -55.57 -5.21 5.46
CA MET A 136 -56.55 -5.16 6.56
C MET A 136 -57.74 -4.23 6.27
N GLY A 137 -57.83 -3.68 5.05
CA GLY A 137 -58.85 -2.71 4.64
C GLY A 137 -59.97 -3.24 3.75
N GLU A 138 -60.02 -4.55 3.47
CA GLU A 138 -61.10 -5.21 2.70
C GLU A 138 -62.03 -6.03 3.60
#